data_AF-A0A2V2GPF5-F1
#
_entry.id   AF-A0A2V2GPF5-F1
#
_cell.length_a   1.000
_cell.length_b   1.000
_cell.length_c   1.000
_cell.angle_alpha   90.00
_cell.angle_beta   90.00
_cell.angle_gamma   90.00
#
_symmetry.space_group_name_H-M   'P 1'
#
loop_
_entity.id
_entity.type
_entity.pdbx_description
1 polymer ?
#
loop_
_entity_poly.entity_id
_entity_poly.type
_entity_poly.pdbx_seq_one_letter_code
_entity_poly.pdbx_strand_id
1 'polypeptide(L)'
;MLYAIAAVPLFLLRPETVLADEARYCADDDMYGGEGESVNDNYYIYHDYKVTREDHSLMSAPTYSGIALNQTNICAPVAGLNVAVYYDRYYPNLIPNFEPGMVSSGTYRYFPDIGWSQTDAAVADLYSIMKTNQGAAGTSNSDFKNGLVQFFGNHGYSMSYSSFYGGSATVNFSALTAAVDQGKVGLILCSRYNFVYNIGNLDNGTTTYIVKTDSNIGHIMMVYGYMVVDYYQNGAVFQTDTFLYVSSGFSSGKQGYVLLNDYLSIDEALIVNVA
;
A
#
# COMPACT_ATOMS: atom_id res chain seq x y z
N MET A 1 -51.95 -32.74 49.57
CA MET A 1 -50.98 -33.15 48.54
C MET A 1 -50.78 -31.98 47.60
N LEU A 2 -49.74 -31.17 47.83
CA LEU A 2 -49.35 -30.05 46.97
C LEU A 2 -47.98 -30.42 46.39
N TYR A 3 -47.88 -30.57 45.07
CA TYR A 3 -46.61 -30.79 44.39
C TYR A 3 -45.90 -29.45 44.18
N ALA A 4 -44.69 -29.33 44.71
CA ALA A 4 -43.78 -28.23 44.40
C ALA A 4 -43.01 -28.56 43.11
N ILE A 5 -43.09 -27.70 42.10
CA ILE A 5 -42.27 -27.77 40.88
C ILE A 5 -41.02 -26.94 41.13
N ALA A 6 -39.86 -27.59 41.14
CA ALA A 6 -38.56 -26.95 41.22
C ALA A 6 -38.21 -26.29 39.87
N ALA A 7 -37.91 -24.99 39.89
CA ALA A 7 -37.41 -24.27 38.74
C ALA A 7 -35.92 -24.58 38.53
N VAL A 8 -35.58 -25.13 37.37
CA VAL A 8 -34.20 -25.30 36.91
C VAL A 8 -33.72 -23.96 36.33
N PRO A 9 -32.58 -23.40 36.76
CA PRO A 9 -32.09 -22.15 36.19
C PRO A 9 -31.58 -22.40 34.77
N LEU A 10 -32.17 -21.68 33.81
CA LEU A 10 -31.74 -21.62 32.42
C LEU A 10 -30.39 -20.91 32.37
N PHE A 11 -29.31 -21.67 32.22
CA PHE A 11 -27.99 -21.12 31.93
C PHE A 11 -28.04 -20.50 30.52
N LEU A 12 -28.06 -19.17 30.45
CA LEU A 12 -27.85 -18.42 29.22
C LEU A 12 -26.40 -18.66 28.76
N LEU A 13 -26.22 -19.56 27.80
CA LEU A 13 -25.01 -19.61 26.99
C LEU A 13 -24.90 -18.27 26.27
N ARG A 14 -23.88 -17.47 26.63
CA ARG A 14 -23.50 -16.29 25.86
C ARG A 14 -23.10 -16.75 24.46
N PRO A 15 -23.57 -16.08 23.39
CA PRO A 15 -23.01 -16.33 22.07
C PRO A 15 -21.52 -15.93 22.11
N GLU A 16 -20.64 -16.86 21.73
CA GLU A 16 -19.28 -16.52 21.34
C GLU A 16 -19.40 -15.52 20.20
N THR A 17 -18.98 -14.28 20.46
CA THR A 17 -18.67 -13.33 19.40
C THR A 17 -17.53 -13.95 18.60
N VAL A 18 -17.85 -14.53 17.45
CA VAL A 18 -16.87 -14.79 16.40
C VAL A 18 -16.25 -13.43 16.10
N LEU A 19 -15.03 -13.22 16.60
CA LEU A 19 -14.20 -12.11 16.14
C LEU A 19 -14.07 -12.32 14.63
N ALA A 20 -14.49 -11.34 13.83
CA ALA A 20 -14.20 -11.37 12.41
C ALA A 20 -12.68 -11.55 12.26
N ASP A 21 -12.26 -12.56 11.50
CA ASP A 21 -10.84 -12.77 11.22
C ASP A 21 -10.27 -11.49 10.61
N GLU A 22 -9.12 -11.07 11.14
CA GLU A 22 -8.43 -9.86 10.67
C GLU A 22 -8.03 -10.03 9.19
N ALA A 23 -8.20 -8.99 8.38
CA ALA A 23 -7.76 -9.00 6.99
C ALA A 23 -6.27 -9.33 6.90
N ARG A 24 -5.93 -10.27 6.01
CA ARG A 24 -4.56 -10.65 5.70
C ARG A 24 -4.20 -10.24 4.28
N TYR A 25 -3.02 -9.66 4.14
CA TYR A 25 -2.52 -9.11 2.89
C TYR A 25 -1.53 -10.07 2.26
N CYS A 26 -1.66 -10.24 0.95
CA CYS A 26 -0.89 -11.12 0.11
C CYS A 26 -0.99 -12.58 0.52
N ALA A 27 -2.16 -13.04 0.93
CA ALA A 27 -2.44 -14.45 1.14
C ALA A 27 -2.62 -15.18 -0.21
N ASP A 28 -1.63 -15.10 -1.10
CA ASP A 28 -1.58 -15.90 -2.33
C ASP A 28 -0.80 -17.18 -2.00
N ASP A 29 -1.48 -18.14 -1.40
CA ASP A 29 -0.90 -19.47 -1.31
C ASP A 29 -0.71 -19.97 -2.74
N ASP A 30 0.56 -20.19 -3.06
CA ASP A 30 1.12 -20.56 -4.35
C ASP A 30 1.56 -19.39 -5.24
N MET A 31 2.74 -19.59 -5.82
CA MET A 31 3.36 -18.79 -6.88
C MET A 31 2.51 -18.74 -8.18
N TYR A 32 1.21 -19.04 -8.10
CA TYR A 32 0.18 -19.02 -9.12
C TYR A 32 -1.20 -19.10 -8.43
N GLY A 33 -1.79 -17.95 -8.10
CA GLY A 33 -3.23 -17.69 -8.03
C GLY A 33 -4.11 -18.67 -7.24
N GLY A 34 -4.38 -18.34 -5.98
CA GLY A 34 -5.45 -18.93 -5.17
C GLY A 34 -6.45 -17.88 -4.65
N GLU A 35 -7.68 -17.90 -5.21
CA GLU A 35 -8.87 -17.09 -4.87
C GLU A 35 -8.73 -15.56 -4.89
N GLY A 36 -8.43 -15.02 -6.07
CA GLY A 36 -8.60 -13.60 -6.39
C GLY A 36 -7.97 -13.28 -7.72
N GLU A 37 -8.70 -13.47 -8.83
CA GLU A 37 -8.14 -13.24 -10.16
C GLU A 37 -7.60 -11.81 -10.28
N SER A 38 -6.34 -11.70 -10.69
CA SER A 38 -5.78 -10.44 -11.17
C SER A 38 -6.05 -10.36 -12.67
N VAL A 39 -6.95 -9.45 -13.08
CA VAL A 39 -7.42 -9.36 -14.46
C VAL A 39 -6.96 -8.05 -15.08
N ASN A 40 -6.41 -8.13 -16.29
CA ASN A 40 -6.10 -6.93 -17.06
C ASN A 40 -7.40 -6.21 -17.43
N ASP A 41 -7.50 -4.94 -17.07
CA ASP A 41 -8.69 -4.12 -17.28
C ASP A 41 -8.30 -2.77 -17.88
N ASN A 42 -7.66 -2.85 -19.06
CA ASN A 42 -7.19 -1.68 -19.79
C ASN A 42 -8.38 -0.98 -20.46
N TYR A 43 -8.39 0.35 -20.45
CA TYR A 43 -9.48 1.13 -21.05
C TYR A 43 -8.99 2.41 -21.72
N TYR A 44 -9.84 2.96 -22.58
CA TYR A 44 -9.60 4.21 -23.30
C TYR A 44 -10.55 5.29 -22.81
N ILE A 45 -10.06 6.51 -22.73
CA ILE A 45 -10.85 7.72 -22.48
C ILE A 45 -10.65 8.64 -23.68
N TYR A 46 -11.72 8.90 -24.42
CA TYR A 46 -11.71 9.83 -25.55
C TYR A 46 -12.12 11.21 -25.06
N HIS A 47 -11.34 12.24 -25.42
CA HIS A 47 -11.54 13.60 -24.94
C HIS A 47 -10.96 14.64 -25.91
N ASP A 48 -11.43 15.88 -25.84
CA ASP A 48 -10.87 16.97 -26.66
C ASP A 48 -9.50 17.40 -26.11
N TYR A 49 -9.40 17.48 -24.78
CA TYR A 49 -8.17 17.77 -24.04
C TYR A 49 -8.33 17.35 -22.58
N LYS A 50 -7.22 17.35 -21.82
CA LYS A 50 -7.22 17.08 -20.38
C LYS A 50 -6.38 18.09 -19.62
N VAL A 51 -6.72 18.26 -18.34
CA VAL A 51 -5.94 19.04 -17.39
C VAL A 51 -5.48 18.12 -16.27
N THR A 52 -4.16 18.00 -16.09
CA THR A 52 -3.53 17.19 -15.04
C THR A 52 -2.97 18.09 -13.95
N ARG A 53 -3.24 17.75 -12.69
CA ARG A 53 -2.73 18.43 -11.49
C ARG A 53 -1.93 17.42 -10.65
N GLU A 54 -0.66 17.73 -10.39
CA GLU A 54 0.29 16.85 -9.68
C GLU A 54 1.02 17.58 -8.54
N ASP A 55 0.37 18.61 -7.98
CA ASP A 55 1.02 19.58 -7.09
C ASP A 55 1.49 18.99 -5.74
N HIS A 56 1.06 17.77 -5.40
CA HIS A 56 1.31 17.13 -4.11
C HIS A 56 1.87 15.72 -4.29
N SER A 57 3.17 15.66 -4.60
CA SER A 57 3.93 14.42 -4.68
C SER A 57 5.38 14.61 -4.25
N LEU A 58 5.98 13.54 -3.73
CA LEU A 58 7.42 13.49 -3.51
C LEU A 58 8.14 13.27 -4.84
N MET A 59 9.19 14.05 -5.09
CA MET A 59 9.98 14.01 -6.34
C MET A 59 10.62 12.65 -6.65
N SER A 60 10.85 11.83 -5.62
CA SER A 60 11.41 10.49 -5.76
C SER A 60 10.94 9.64 -4.58
N ALA A 61 10.64 8.38 -4.87
CA ALA A 61 10.33 7.34 -3.89
C ALA A 61 11.19 6.10 -4.16
N PRO A 62 11.54 5.31 -3.14
CA PRO A 62 12.18 4.03 -3.33
C PRO A 62 11.20 3.03 -3.96
N THR A 63 11.74 2.07 -4.71
CA THR A 63 10.95 0.98 -5.30
C THR A 63 11.77 -0.30 -5.30
N TYR A 64 11.77 -0.94 -4.14
CA TYR A 64 12.46 -2.17 -3.91
C TYR A 64 11.51 -3.35 -4.01
N SER A 65 12.08 -4.46 -4.42
CA SER A 65 11.46 -5.76 -4.50
C SER A 65 12.12 -6.69 -3.47
N GLY A 66 11.44 -7.78 -3.10
CA GLY A 66 12.02 -8.83 -2.27
C GLY A 66 12.44 -10.06 -3.07
N ILE A 67 12.73 -9.93 -4.38
CA ILE A 67 12.89 -11.07 -5.31
C ILE A 67 14.02 -12.03 -4.88
N ALA A 68 15.06 -11.51 -4.23
CA ALA A 68 16.21 -12.33 -3.86
C ALA A 68 15.91 -13.36 -2.74
N LEU A 69 14.73 -13.29 -2.14
CA LEU A 69 14.30 -14.16 -1.06
C LEU A 69 13.35 -15.23 -1.64
N ASN A 70 13.63 -16.50 -1.37
CA ASN A 70 12.73 -17.62 -1.66
C ASN A 70 11.49 -17.61 -0.73
N GLN A 71 10.89 -16.43 -0.52
CA GLN A 71 9.77 -16.16 0.37
C GLN A 71 8.54 -15.81 -0.46
N THR A 72 7.37 -16.29 -0.04
CA THR A 72 6.07 -15.97 -0.65
C THR A 72 5.35 -14.89 0.17
N ASN A 73 4.32 -14.26 -0.38
CA ASN A 73 3.44 -13.35 0.39
C ASN A 73 4.15 -12.11 0.96
N ILE A 74 5.14 -11.60 0.20
CA ILE A 74 6.11 -10.61 0.66
C ILE A 74 5.68 -9.14 0.54
N CYS A 75 4.45 -8.81 0.13
CA CYS A 75 4.09 -7.40 -0.07
C CYS A 75 4.19 -6.58 1.22
N ALA A 76 3.81 -7.16 2.36
CA ALA A 76 3.89 -6.49 3.66
C ALA A 76 5.34 -6.17 4.04
N PRO A 77 6.28 -7.14 4.07
CA PRO A 77 7.68 -6.82 4.38
C PRO A 77 8.34 -5.95 3.30
N VAL A 78 7.97 -6.07 2.02
CA VAL A 78 8.52 -5.18 0.97
C VAL A 78 7.96 -3.75 1.07
N ALA A 79 6.69 -3.56 1.41
CA ALA A 79 6.15 -2.23 1.70
C ALA A 79 6.85 -1.62 2.92
N GLY A 80 7.09 -2.43 3.96
CA GLY A 80 7.92 -2.06 5.11
C GLY A 80 9.34 -1.65 4.71
N LEU A 81 10.00 -2.40 3.82
CA LEU A 81 11.32 -2.06 3.30
C LEU A 81 11.29 -0.72 2.58
N ASN A 82 10.33 -0.48 1.69
CA ASN A 82 10.25 0.78 0.96
C ASN A 82 10.08 1.97 1.91
N VAL A 83 9.31 1.81 3.00
CA VAL A 83 9.23 2.83 4.07
C VAL A 83 10.58 2.99 4.78
N ALA A 84 11.26 1.89 5.14
CA ALA A 84 12.57 1.93 5.78
C ALA A 84 13.62 2.63 4.90
N VAL A 85 13.75 2.24 3.62
CA VAL A 85 14.64 2.88 2.65
C VAL A 85 14.32 4.37 2.50
N TYR A 86 13.03 4.73 2.45
CA TYR A 86 12.63 6.13 2.34
C TYR A 86 13.17 6.96 3.50
N TYR A 87 12.95 6.47 4.73
CA TYR A 87 13.34 7.17 5.95
C TYR A 87 14.81 7.03 6.31
N ASP A 88 15.53 6.02 5.83
CA ASP A 88 16.97 5.81 6.10
C ASP A 88 17.82 7.00 5.63
N ARG A 89 17.34 7.75 4.63
CA ARG A 89 17.90 9.04 4.20
C ARG A 89 17.95 10.08 5.33
N TYR A 90 16.96 10.08 6.23
CA TYR A 90 16.79 11.07 7.29
C TYR A 90 17.15 10.50 8.68
N TYR A 91 17.02 9.18 8.84
CA TYR A 91 17.22 8.41 10.05
C TYR A 91 18.21 7.27 9.73
N PRO A 92 19.52 7.55 9.69
CA PRO A 92 20.52 6.64 9.14
C PRO A 92 20.64 5.34 9.96
N ASN A 93 21.03 4.25 9.28
CA ASN A 93 21.16 2.90 9.85
C ASN A 93 19.82 2.23 10.21
N LEU A 94 18.70 2.66 9.62
CA LEU A 94 17.50 1.82 9.53
C LEU A 94 17.79 0.57 8.69
N ILE A 95 18.67 0.70 7.70
CA ILE A 95 19.27 -0.44 6.99
C ILE A 95 20.78 -0.39 7.23
N PRO A 96 21.37 -1.32 8.00
CA PRO A 96 22.78 -1.24 8.38
C PRO A 96 23.72 -1.29 7.17
N ASN A 97 24.71 -0.39 7.14
CA ASN A 97 25.73 -0.30 6.08
C ASN A 97 25.13 -0.14 4.68
N PHE A 98 24.03 0.61 4.58
CA PHE A 98 23.35 0.90 3.34
C PHE A 98 23.16 2.41 3.21
N GLU A 99 23.39 2.90 1.99
CA GLU A 99 23.07 4.29 1.64
C GLU A 99 21.91 4.22 0.64
N PRO A 100 20.73 4.79 0.97
CA PRO A 100 19.53 4.57 0.17
C PRO A 100 19.51 5.33 -1.15
N GLY A 101 20.43 6.27 -1.36
CA GLY A 101 20.44 7.11 -2.57
C GLY A 101 21.47 8.23 -2.53
N MET A 102 21.31 9.20 -3.44
CA MET A 102 22.18 10.37 -3.48
C MET A 102 21.50 11.58 -4.09
N VAL A 103 22.02 12.78 -3.78
CA VAL A 103 21.60 14.02 -4.45
C VAL A 103 22.24 14.10 -5.84
N SER A 104 21.41 14.24 -6.87
CA SER A 104 21.82 14.47 -8.26
C SER A 104 21.05 15.64 -8.85
N SER A 105 21.77 16.64 -9.35
CA SER A 105 21.18 17.87 -9.94
C SER A 105 20.18 18.60 -9.02
N GLY A 106 20.46 18.65 -7.71
CA GLY A 106 19.60 19.31 -6.71
C GLY A 106 18.44 18.46 -6.20
N THR A 107 18.24 17.25 -6.73
CA THR A 107 17.16 16.34 -6.31
C THR A 107 17.74 15.05 -5.75
N TYR A 108 17.21 14.58 -4.62
CA TYR A 108 17.59 13.28 -4.09
C TYR A 108 16.94 12.17 -4.91
N ARG A 109 17.71 11.14 -5.25
CA ARG A 109 17.25 9.96 -5.96
C ARG A 109 17.63 8.72 -5.18
N TYR A 110 16.64 7.85 -4.94
CA TYR A 110 16.88 6.53 -4.38
C TYR A 110 17.62 5.67 -5.40
N PHE A 111 18.54 4.83 -4.93
CA PHE A 111 19.20 3.87 -5.80
C PHE A 111 18.21 2.81 -6.27
N PRO A 112 18.40 2.25 -7.48
CA PRO A 112 17.57 1.14 -7.92
C PRO A 112 17.82 -0.08 -7.06
N ASP A 113 16.79 -0.91 -6.93
CA ASP A 113 16.95 -2.25 -6.41
C ASP A 113 17.68 -3.12 -7.43
N ILE A 114 18.91 -3.49 -7.08
CA ILE A 114 19.77 -4.38 -7.87
C ILE A 114 20.13 -5.65 -7.08
N GLY A 115 19.32 -6.01 -6.08
CA GLY A 115 19.58 -7.15 -5.20
C GLY A 115 20.68 -6.87 -4.18
N TRP A 116 20.55 -5.77 -3.43
CA TRP A 116 21.49 -5.43 -2.37
C TRP A 116 21.31 -6.39 -1.19
N SER A 117 22.38 -7.02 -0.72
CA SER A 117 22.28 -7.97 0.40
C SER A 117 21.75 -7.31 1.68
N GLN A 118 21.99 -6.01 1.87
CA GLN A 118 21.47 -5.24 3.00
C GLN A 118 19.95 -5.10 2.94
N THR A 119 19.38 -4.84 1.76
CA THR A 119 17.92 -4.72 1.60
C THR A 119 17.24 -6.08 1.67
N ASP A 120 17.89 -7.13 1.17
CA ASP A 120 17.42 -8.51 1.31
C ASP A 120 17.37 -8.95 2.78
N ALA A 121 18.41 -8.63 3.55
CA ALA A 121 18.44 -8.88 4.98
C ALA A 121 17.32 -8.13 5.72
N ALA A 122 17.11 -6.84 5.38
CA ALA A 122 16.04 -6.05 5.97
C ALA A 122 14.64 -6.62 5.65
N VAL A 123 14.39 -7.10 4.43
CA VAL A 123 13.12 -7.77 4.09
C VAL A 123 12.96 -9.08 4.85
N ALA A 124 14.03 -9.87 5.01
CA ALA A 124 13.98 -11.11 5.80
C ALA A 124 13.66 -10.85 7.27
N ASP A 125 14.23 -9.79 7.86
CA ASP A 125 13.93 -9.36 9.23
C ASP A 125 12.48 -8.88 9.37
N LEU A 126 12.02 -8.03 8.44
CA LEU A 126 10.63 -7.57 8.39
C LEU A 126 9.67 -8.75 8.23
N TYR A 127 9.96 -9.71 7.36
CA TYR A 127 9.13 -10.91 7.16
C TYR A 127 8.95 -11.69 8.47
N SER A 128 10.05 -11.88 9.21
CA SER A 128 10.04 -12.58 10.50
C SER A 128 9.25 -11.82 11.57
N ILE A 129 9.54 -10.52 11.71
CA ILE A 129 8.96 -9.66 12.76
C ILE A 129 7.48 -9.35 12.49
N MET A 130 7.09 -9.21 11.22
CA MET A 130 5.69 -9.09 10.78
C MET A 130 4.97 -10.44 10.73
N LYS A 131 5.60 -11.52 11.17
CA LYS A 131 5.00 -12.85 11.25
C LYS A 131 4.33 -13.29 9.94
N THR A 132 4.91 -12.91 8.81
CA THR A 132 4.37 -13.26 7.49
C THR A 132 4.28 -14.77 7.35
N ASN A 133 3.13 -15.27 6.89
CA ASN A 133 2.81 -16.69 6.77
C ASN A 133 2.81 -17.48 8.10
N GLN A 134 2.85 -16.81 9.25
CA GLN A 134 2.66 -17.47 10.54
C GLN A 134 1.16 -17.49 10.89
N GLY A 135 0.64 -18.68 11.15
CA GLY A 135 -0.78 -18.92 11.47
C GLY A 135 -1.69 -19.04 10.23
N ALA A 136 -1.48 -18.20 9.21
CA ALA A 136 -2.15 -18.28 7.91
C ALA A 136 -1.33 -17.54 6.84
N ALA A 137 -1.65 -17.75 5.56
CA ALA A 137 -1.00 -17.07 4.44
C ALA A 137 -1.12 -15.54 4.56
N GLY A 138 -0.10 -14.83 4.09
CA GLY A 138 -0.04 -13.37 4.17
C GLY A 138 0.32 -12.83 5.55
N THR A 139 0.15 -11.51 5.69
CA THR A 139 0.43 -10.74 6.91
C THR A 139 -0.83 -10.02 7.35
N SER A 140 -1.18 -10.02 8.63
CA SER A 140 -2.34 -9.26 9.12
C SER A 140 -2.04 -7.77 9.27
N ASN A 141 -3.09 -6.93 9.35
CA ASN A 141 -2.94 -5.49 9.64
C ASN A 141 -2.12 -5.22 10.90
N SER A 142 -2.44 -5.93 11.99
CA SER A 142 -1.79 -5.79 13.28
C SER A 142 -0.33 -6.22 13.24
N ASP A 143 -0.02 -7.36 12.63
CA ASP A 143 1.36 -7.86 12.54
C ASP A 143 2.22 -6.98 11.63
N PHE A 144 1.67 -6.44 10.53
CA PHE A 144 2.38 -5.45 9.70
C PHE A 144 2.72 -4.18 10.50
N LYS A 145 1.72 -3.55 11.16
CA LYS A 145 1.92 -2.31 11.92
C LYS A 145 2.87 -2.50 13.08
N ASN A 146 2.65 -3.54 13.89
CA ASN A 146 3.50 -3.84 15.03
C ASN A 146 4.92 -4.20 14.58
N GLY A 147 5.04 -4.95 13.49
CA GLY A 147 6.32 -5.38 12.99
C GLY A 147 7.17 -4.24 12.44
N LEU A 148 6.56 -3.29 11.72
CA LEU A 148 7.27 -2.11 11.21
C LEU A 148 7.68 -1.16 12.35
N VAL A 149 6.83 -0.97 13.36
CA VAL A 149 7.18 -0.24 14.59
C VAL A 149 8.36 -0.91 15.30
N GLN A 150 8.31 -2.23 15.46
CA GLN A 150 9.39 -3.00 16.08
C GLN A 150 10.68 -2.92 15.27
N PHE A 151 10.62 -2.97 13.95
CA PHE A 151 11.78 -2.80 13.07
C PHE A 151 12.47 -1.46 13.37
N PHE A 152 11.74 -0.34 13.28
CA PHE A 152 12.33 0.97 13.59
C PHE A 152 12.88 1.05 15.03
N GLY A 153 12.16 0.47 16.00
CA GLY A 153 12.59 0.37 17.40
C GLY A 153 13.92 -0.37 17.58
N ASN A 154 14.10 -1.50 16.87
CA ASN A 154 15.35 -2.27 16.89
C ASN A 154 16.54 -1.47 16.32
N HIS A 155 16.25 -0.48 15.46
CA HIS A 155 17.23 0.42 14.87
C HIS A 155 17.36 1.76 15.64
N GLY A 156 16.78 1.85 16.84
CA GLY A 156 16.93 3.00 17.73
C GLY A 156 16.02 4.19 17.43
N TYR A 157 15.02 4.01 16.56
CA TYR A 157 14.06 5.04 16.18
C TYR A 157 12.66 4.72 16.69
N SER A 158 11.85 5.75 16.89
CA SER A 158 10.44 5.60 17.24
C SER A 158 9.56 5.81 16.01
N MET A 159 8.52 4.99 15.88
CA MET A 159 7.54 5.11 14.79
C MET A 159 6.13 5.11 15.36
N SER A 160 5.26 5.90 14.72
CA SER A 160 3.82 5.88 14.95
C SER A 160 3.05 6.14 13.65
N TYR A 161 1.74 5.89 13.68
CA TYR A 161 0.86 6.14 12.55
C TYR A 161 -0.18 7.21 12.89
N SER A 162 -0.44 8.08 11.92
CA SER A 162 -1.70 8.83 11.85
C SER A 162 -2.49 8.35 10.63
N SER A 163 -3.74 8.79 10.45
CA SER A 163 -4.59 8.31 9.36
C SER A 163 -4.80 9.37 8.29
N PHE A 164 -4.84 8.92 7.03
CA PHE A 164 -5.39 9.68 5.91
C PHE A 164 -6.56 8.92 5.25
N TYR A 165 -7.20 8.02 5.98
CA TYR A 165 -8.34 7.25 5.50
C TYR A 165 -9.54 8.16 5.22
N GLY A 166 -10.15 8.01 4.04
CA GLY A 166 -11.35 8.75 3.63
C GLY A 166 -12.57 7.86 3.39
N GLY A 167 -12.37 6.55 3.25
CA GLY A 167 -13.40 5.56 2.93
C GLY A 167 -12.81 4.42 2.10
N SER A 168 -13.61 3.42 1.77
CA SER A 168 -13.12 2.25 1.01
C SER A 168 -12.63 2.60 -0.39
N ALA A 169 -13.18 3.63 -1.03
CA ALA A 169 -12.84 4.05 -2.38
C ALA A 169 -12.08 5.40 -2.45
N THR A 170 -11.71 5.99 -1.31
CA THR A 170 -11.16 7.35 -1.26
C THR A 170 -10.31 7.62 -0.04
N VAL A 171 -9.56 8.72 -0.06
CA VAL A 171 -8.65 9.15 1.00
C VAL A 171 -8.95 10.58 1.45
N ASN A 172 -8.47 10.95 2.64
CA ASN A 172 -8.47 12.33 3.09
C ASN A 172 -7.30 13.08 2.43
N PHE A 173 -7.59 13.76 1.32
CA PHE A 173 -6.58 14.51 0.56
C PHE A 173 -5.90 15.61 1.38
N SER A 174 -6.61 16.29 2.27
CA SER A 174 -6.01 17.33 3.12
C SER A 174 -4.93 16.75 4.03
N ALA A 175 -5.20 15.59 4.64
CA ALA A 175 -4.23 14.89 5.47
C ALA A 175 -3.04 14.35 4.64
N LEU A 176 -3.31 13.79 3.45
CA LEU A 176 -2.26 13.29 2.56
C LEU A 176 -1.36 14.42 2.03
N THR A 177 -1.94 15.52 1.56
CA THR A 177 -1.22 16.73 1.14
C THR A 177 -0.33 17.26 2.25
N ALA A 178 -0.89 17.44 3.46
CA ALA A 178 -0.10 17.93 4.59
C ALA A 178 1.08 16.99 4.95
N ALA A 179 0.91 15.68 4.80
CA ALA A 179 1.97 14.71 5.03
C ALA A 179 3.07 14.79 3.95
N VAL A 180 2.69 14.81 2.67
CA VAL A 180 3.62 14.89 1.53
C VAL A 180 4.40 16.20 1.54
N ASP A 181 3.75 17.33 1.84
CA ASP A 181 4.40 18.63 1.96
C ASP A 181 5.42 18.68 3.12
N GLN A 182 5.24 17.81 4.13
CA GLN A 182 6.19 17.60 5.23
C GLN A 182 7.28 16.56 4.90
N GLY A 183 7.32 16.03 3.67
CA GLY A 183 8.26 15.00 3.27
C GLY A 183 7.98 13.64 3.90
N LYS A 184 6.72 13.33 4.23
CA LYS A 184 6.31 12.03 4.77
C LYS A 184 5.68 11.16 3.69
N VAL A 185 5.76 9.85 3.88
CA VAL A 185 5.05 8.84 3.06
C VAL A 185 3.85 8.27 3.79
N GLY A 186 2.88 7.81 3.02
CA GLY A 186 1.74 7.05 3.48
C GLY A 186 1.83 5.56 3.14
N LEU A 187 0.87 4.80 3.64
CA LEU A 187 0.61 3.41 3.31
C LEU A 187 -0.88 3.23 3.09
N ILE A 188 -1.27 2.46 2.08
CA ILE A 188 -2.64 1.94 1.95
C ILE A 188 -2.60 0.42 2.07
N LEU A 189 -3.54 -0.10 2.85
CA LEU A 189 -3.81 -1.51 3.03
C LEU A 189 -5.18 -1.76 2.44
N CYS A 190 -5.24 -2.59 1.41
CA CYS A 190 -6.44 -2.78 0.59
C CYS A 190 -6.79 -4.26 0.48
N SER A 191 -8.07 -4.59 0.60
CA SER A 191 -8.62 -5.94 0.35
C SER A 191 -8.91 -6.18 -1.12
N ARG A 192 -9.15 -5.10 -1.90
CA ARG A 192 -9.32 -5.11 -3.34
C ARG A 192 -8.72 -3.83 -3.93
N TYR A 193 -7.96 -3.93 -5.00
CA TYR A 193 -7.26 -2.77 -5.55
C TYR A 193 -7.04 -2.90 -7.05
N ASN A 194 -6.96 -1.74 -7.71
CA ASN A 194 -6.45 -1.65 -9.07
C ASN A 194 -5.01 -1.13 -9.03
N PHE A 195 -4.20 -1.58 -9.99
CA PHE A 195 -2.85 -1.07 -10.19
C PHE A 195 -2.66 -0.62 -11.64
N VAL A 196 -2.49 0.68 -11.82
CA VAL A 196 -2.24 1.33 -13.10
C VAL A 196 -0.74 1.37 -13.35
N TYR A 197 -0.30 0.67 -14.40
CA TYR A 197 1.10 0.60 -14.82
C TYR A 197 1.49 1.77 -15.72
N ASN A 198 0.53 2.27 -16.52
CA ASN A 198 0.81 3.31 -17.50
C ASN A 198 -0.46 4.12 -17.80
N ILE A 199 -0.26 5.42 -18.05
CA ILE A 199 -1.25 6.35 -18.56
C ILE A 199 -0.68 6.94 -19.86
N GLY A 200 -1.03 6.31 -20.98
CA GLY A 200 -0.56 6.69 -22.31
C GLY A 200 -1.43 7.78 -22.94
N ASN A 201 -0.83 8.58 -23.82
CA ASN A 201 -1.54 9.48 -24.72
C ASN A 201 -1.43 8.95 -26.15
N LEU A 202 -2.56 8.83 -26.83
CA LEU A 202 -2.67 8.38 -28.22
C LEU A 202 -3.36 9.48 -29.06
N ASP A 203 -3.41 9.28 -30.38
CA ASP A 203 -4.13 10.15 -31.32
C ASP A 203 -3.81 11.64 -31.17
N ASN A 204 -2.52 11.98 -31.09
CA ASN A 204 -2.04 13.35 -30.86
C ASN A 204 -2.56 14.01 -29.56
N GLY A 205 -2.93 13.20 -28.56
CA GLY A 205 -3.31 13.65 -27.22
C GLY A 205 -4.81 13.77 -26.97
N THR A 206 -5.67 13.32 -27.89
CA THR A 206 -7.14 13.29 -27.70
C THR A 206 -7.67 11.96 -27.18
N THR A 207 -6.78 10.99 -26.95
CA THR A 207 -7.13 9.70 -26.38
C THR A 207 -6.16 9.38 -25.26
N THR A 208 -6.68 9.13 -24.05
CA THR A 208 -5.90 8.57 -22.95
C THR A 208 -6.10 7.06 -22.90
N TYR A 209 -5.01 6.31 -22.81
CA TYR A 209 -5.03 4.85 -22.68
C TYR A 209 -4.49 4.43 -21.32
N ILE A 210 -5.33 3.79 -20.50
CA ILE A 210 -4.99 3.34 -19.16
C ILE A 210 -4.66 1.85 -19.21
N VAL A 211 -3.45 1.50 -18.78
CA VAL A 211 -2.99 0.10 -18.63
C VAL A 211 -3.04 -0.26 -17.17
N LYS A 212 -3.93 -1.18 -16.77
CA LYS A 212 -4.10 -1.58 -15.38
C LYS A 212 -4.51 -3.03 -15.20
N THR A 213 -4.32 -3.50 -13.97
CA THR A 213 -4.84 -4.78 -13.50
C THR A 213 -5.72 -4.53 -12.28
N ASP A 214 -6.80 -5.28 -12.18
CA ASP A 214 -7.68 -5.34 -11.02
C ASP A 214 -7.42 -6.61 -10.25
N SER A 215 -7.28 -6.51 -8.92
CA SER A 215 -6.96 -7.63 -8.06
C SER A 215 -7.86 -7.65 -6.82
N ASN A 216 -8.39 -8.84 -6.54
CA ASN A 216 -9.19 -9.13 -5.34
C ASN A 216 -8.35 -9.73 -4.20
N ILE A 217 -7.02 -9.69 -4.32
CA ILE A 217 -6.09 -10.17 -3.30
C ILE A 217 -5.69 -8.97 -2.43
N GLY A 218 -5.66 -9.15 -1.12
CA GLY A 218 -5.22 -8.10 -0.22
C GLY A 218 -3.79 -7.63 -0.55
N HIS A 219 -3.53 -6.33 -0.56
CA HIS A 219 -2.21 -5.76 -0.86
C HIS A 219 -1.87 -4.53 0.01
N ILE A 220 -0.58 -4.30 0.23
CA ILE A 220 -0.07 -3.14 0.98
C ILE A 220 0.88 -2.36 0.08
N MET A 221 0.66 -1.04 -0.04
CA MET A 221 1.45 -0.17 -0.92
C MET A 221 1.85 1.12 -0.21
N MET A 222 3.07 1.60 -0.47
CA MET A 222 3.53 2.90 0.02
C MET A 222 3.04 4.01 -0.91
N VAL A 223 2.38 5.02 -0.36
CA VAL A 223 1.86 6.20 -1.07
C VAL A 223 2.81 7.37 -0.90
N TYR A 224 3.12 8.08 -1.98
CA TYR A 224 4.01 9.25 -1.94
C TYR A 224 3.43 10.50 -2.62
N GLY A 225 2.13 10.50 -2.91
CA GLY A 225 1.40 11.65 -3.46
C GLY A 225 0.14 11.22 -4.20
N TYR A 226 -0.43 12.16 -4.97
CA TYR A 226 -1.52 11.87 -5.89
C TYR A 226 -1.53 12.82 -7.09
N MET A 227 -2.23 12.43 -8.15
CA MET A 227 -2.60 13.28 -9.27
C MET A 227 -4.10 13.27 -9.51
N VAL A 228 -4.61 14.37 -10.05
CA VAL A 228 -6.01 14.49 -10.52
C VAL A 228 -6.00 14.86 -11.98
N VAL A 229 -6.81 14.17 -12.78
CA VAL A 229 -6.94 14.39 -14.22
C VAL A 229 -8.40 14.70 -14.55
N ASP A 230 -8.65 15.92 -15.03
CA ASP A 230 -9.95 16.29 -15.58
C ASP A 230 -9.94 16.13 -17.11
N TYR A 231 -10.90 15.37 -17.63
CA TYR A 231 -11.10 15.16 -19.06
C TYR A 231 -12.26 16.02 -19.56
N TYR A 232 -12.03 16.70 -20.69
CA TYR A 232 -12.97 17.67 -21.25
C TYR A 232 -13.55 17.19 -22.57
N GLN A 233 -14.85 17.41 -22.75
CA GLN A 233 -15.58 17.22 -24.00
C GLN A 233 -16.48 18.43 -24.22
N ASN A 234 -16.40 19.05 -25.41
CA ASN A 234 -17.13 20.26 -25.76
C ASN A 234 -16.95 21.41 -24.76
N GLY A 235 -15.74 21.50 -24.17
CA GLY A 235 -15.40 22.55 -23.20
C GLY A 235 -15.88 22.32 -21.76
N ALA A 236 -16.53 21.20 -21.45
CA ALA A 236 -16.95 20.85 -20.09
C ALA A 236 -16.22 19.60 -19.57
N VAL A 237 -15.94 19.53 -18.27
CA VAL A 237 -15.44 18.31 -17.61
C VAL A 237 -16.54 17.26 -17.66
N PHE A 238 -16.24 16.09 -18.22
CA PHE A 238 -17.17 14.95 -18.21
C PHE A 238 -16.69 13.80 -17.31
N GLN A 239 -15.39 13.76 -17.01
CA GLN A 239 -14.78 12.74 -16.14
C GLN A 239 -13.61 13.36 -15.37
N THR A 240 -13.49 13.00 -14.09
CA THR A 240 -12.33 13.32 -13.25
C THR A 240 -11.83 12.04 -12.63
N ASP A 241 -10.59 11.69 -12.93
CA ASP A 241 -9.91 10.54 -12.32
C ASP A 241 -8.88 11.02 -11.31
N THR A 242 -8.80 10.36 -10.15
CA THR A 242 -7.76 10.63 -9.15
C THR A 242 -6.93 9.38 -8.91
N PHE A 243 -5.62 9.55 -8.93
CA PHE A 243 -4.66 8.46 -8.83
C PHE A 243 -3.69 8.70 -7.68
N LEU A 244 -3.52 7.73 -6.79
CA LEU A 244 -2.45 7.76 -5.78
C LEU A 244 -1.14 7.31 -6.41
N TYR A 245 -0.05 8.05 -6.23
CA TYR A 245 1.28 7.57 -6.59
C TYR A 245 1.73 6.52 -5.57
N VAL A 246 2.11 5.33 -6.04
CA VAL A 246 2.47 4.22 -5.17
C VAL A 246 3.76 3.52 -5.58
N SER A 247 4.52 3.07 -4.57
CA SER A 247 5.48 1.99 -4.73
C SER A 247 4.77 0.68 -4.38
N SER A 248 4.59 -0.18 -5.39
CA SER A 248 3.72 -1.35 -5.29
C SER A 248 4.17 -2.39 -4.28
N GLY A 249 5.47 -2.51 -4.03
CA GLY A 249 6.02 -3.67 -3.34
C GLY A 249 5.77 -5.01 -4.04
N PHE A 250 5.40 -5.01 -5.33
CA PHE A 250 5.39 -6.22 -6.14
C PHE A 250 6.80 -6.79 -6.28
N SER A 251 6.88 -8.09 -6.59
CA SER A 251 8.15 -8.72 -6.93
C SER A 251 8.87 -7.98 -8.05
N SER A 252 8.21 -7.30 -8.99
CA SER A 252 8.91 -6.50 -10.01
C SER A 252 9.35 -5.09 -9.58
N GLY A 253 9.16 -4.70 -8.30
CA GLY A 253 9.60 -3.40 -7.78
C GLY A 253 9.04 -2.22 -8.57
N LYS A 254 7.74 -2.26 -8.92
CA LYS A 254 7.13 -1.26 -9.79
C LYS A 254 6.59 -0.07 -9.00
N GLN A 255 6.89 1.13 -9.48
CA GLN A 255 6.06 2.30 -9.21
C GLN A 255 4.90 2.34 -10.20
N GLY A 256 3.80 2.94 -9.77
CA GLY A 256 2.61 3.11 -10.59
C GLY A 256 1.56 3.85 -9.81
N TYR A 257 0.31 3.52 -10.07
CA TYR A 257 -0.80 4.24 -9.46
C TYR A 257 -1.93 3.34 -8.99
N VAL A 258 -2.66 3.83 -8.00
CA VAL A 258 -3.98 3.30 -7.64
C VAL A 258 -5.03 4.33 -8.03
N LEU A 259 -5.92 3.98 -8.95
CA LEU A 259 -7.09 4.79 -9.29
C LEU A 259 -8.11 4.73 -8.15
N LEU A 260 -8.56 5.89 -7.69
CA LEU A 260 -9.63 5.98 -6.69
C LEU A 260 -10.99 5.88 -7.39
N ASN A 261 -11.57 4.68 -7.37
CA ASN A 261 -12.88 4.38 -7.94
C ASN A 261 -13.64 3.36 -7.07
N ASP A 262 -14.83 2.98 -7.49
CA ASP A 262 -15.71 2.02 -6.81
C ASP A 262 -15.19 0.58 -6.75
N TYR A 263 -14.23 0.22 -7.61
CA TYR A 263 -13.54 -1.06 -7.52
C TYR A 263 -12.63 -1.15 -6.29
N LEU A 264 -11.97 -0.06 -5.89
CA LEU A 264 -11.05 -0.03 -4.77
C LEU A 264 -11.75 -0.31 -3.42
N SER A 265 -11.07 -1.08 -2.57
CA SER A 265 -11.46 -1.32 -1.17
C SER A 265 -10.24 -1.16 -0.26
N ILE A 266 -10.07 0.06 0.27
CA ILE A 266 -9.11 0.41 1.30
C ILE A 266 -9.68 0.00 2.66
N ASP A 267 -8.89 -0.78 3.40
CA ASP A 267 -9.20 -1.17 4.77
C ASP A 267 -8.56 -0.18 5.76
N GLU A 268 -7.31 0.24 5.49
CA GLU A 268 -6.59 1.26 6.27
C GLU A 268 -5.74 2.16 5.36
N ALA A 269 -5.58 3.42 5.77
CA ALA A 269 -4.66 4.37 5.14
C ALA A 269 -3.88 5.15 6.22
N LEU A 270 -2.57 4.95 6.26
CA LEU A 270 -1.68 5.35 7.35
C LEU A 270 -0.61 6.34 6.89
N ILE A 271 -0.45 7.47 7.58
CA ILE A 271 0.73 8.33 7.45
C ILE A 271 1.78 7.79 8.42
N VAL A 272 3.00 7.57 7.92
CA VAL A 272 4.12 7.12 8.74
C VAL A 272 4.77 8.33 9.42
N ASN A 273 4.92 8.30 10.73
CA ASN A 273 5.63 9.31 11.52
C ASN A 273 6.82 8.67 12.23
N VAL A 274 8.02 9.21 12.00
CA VAL A 274 9.27 8.73 12.60
C VAL A 274 9.86 9.85 13.46
N ALA A 275 10.44 9.50 14.61
CA ALA A 275 11.13 10.42 15.52
C ALA A 275 12.34 9.75 16.16
#